data_AF-A0A9X5XAH8-F1
#
_entry.id   AF-A0A9X5XAH8-F1
#
_cell.length_a   1.000
_cell.length_b   1.000
_cell.length_c   1.000
_cell.angle_alpha   90.00
_cell.angle_beta   90.00
_cell.angle_gamma   90.00
#
_symmetry.space_group_name_H-M   'P 1'
#
loop_
_entity.id
_entity.type
_entity.pdbx_description
1 polymer ?
#
loop_
_entity_poly.entity_id
_entity_poly.type
_entity_poly.pdbx_seq_one_letter_code
_entity_poly.pdbx_strand_id
1 'polypeptide(L)'
;MLGTFLGATLLVIGLFALGYYLVKIPPANAAATKQSNVYLYADGSQLARDGEVNRENVALAEISKDAQHAALAAEDRDFYTESAVDPKAMIRAGWNTATGKGKQSGSTITQQYVKNYYLGQEQTATRKVKEFFISIKLDRQKSKDDILEGYLNTSYYGRNAYGIQAAAQAYYGVDAKNLTVGQGAYLAALLNAPSEYDVVAHPENKSAAVARWNYVLDGMVKKNWLTQADRAKVTFPQPKQEVVAAAMSGQRGYLVQAVKDYLVSNKIIDEDTLTTGGYRITTTLQKS
;
A
#
# COMPACT_ATOMS: atom_id res chain seq x y z
N MET A 1 33.69 -27.16 -22.33
CA MET A 1 33.71 -26.02 -21.38
C MET A 1 33.21 -24.74 -22.03
N LEU A 2 33.83 -24.22 -23.11
CA LEU A 2 33.39 -22.97 -23.74
C LEU A 2 32.03 -23.09 -24.48
N GLY A 3 31.84 -24.15 -25.29
CA GLY A 3 30.58 -24.38 -26.02
C GLY A 3 29.39 -24.68 -25.10
N THR A 4 29.61 -25.39 -23.99
CA THR A 4 28.60 -25.66 -22.95
C THR A 4 28.20 -24.39 -22.20
N PHE A 5 29.16 -23.50 -21.91
CA PHE A 5 28.90 -22.22 -21.27
C PHE A 5 28.13 -21.26 -22.20
N LEU A 6 28.53 -21.17 -23.47
CA LEU A 6 27.82 -20.37 -24.48
C LEU A 6 26.40 -20.90 -24.70
N GLY A 7 26.23 -22.21 -24.83
CA GLY A 7 24.92 -22.85 -24.99
C GLY A 7 23.98 -22.56 -23.82
N ALA A 8 24.48 -22.69 -22.58
CA ALA A 8 23.70 -22.36 -21.37
C ALA A 8 23.32 -20.87 -21.31
N THR A 9 24.24 -19.98 -21.67
CA THR A 9 24.00 -18.53 -21.69
C THR A 9 22.93 -18.16 -22.72
N LEU A 10 23.02 -18.68 -23.94
CA LEU A 10 22.03 -18.46 -24.99
C LEU A 10 20.66 -19.02 -24.60
N LEU A 11 20.62 -20.18 -23.91
CA LEU A 11 19.37 -20.75 -23.42
C LEU A 11 18.73 -19.86 -22.35
N VAL A 12 19.50 -19.31 -21.41
CA VAL A 12 18.98 -18.37 -20.40
C VAL A 12 18.46 -17.08 -21.06
N ILE A 13 19.20 -16.52 -22.01
CA ILE A 13 18.77 -15.34 -22.77
C ILE A 13 17.49 -15.63 -23.55
N GLY A 14 17.42 -16.79 -24.23
CA GLY A 14 16.25 -17.22 -24.98
C GLY A 14 15.02 -17.41 -24.09
N LEU A 15 15.17 -18.07 -22.94
CA LEU A 15 14.09 -18.23 -21.95
C LEU A 15 13.65 -16.90 -21.36
N PHE A 16 14.58 -15.98 -21.09
CA PHE A 16 14.26 -14.64 -20.61
C PHE A 16 13.47 -13.85 -21.67
N ALA A 17 13.94 -13.84 -22.92
CA ALA A 17 13.27 -13.17 -24.04
C ALA A 17 11.88 -13.75 -24.28
N LEU A 18 11.74 -15.08 -24.22
CA LEU A 18 10.47 -15.77 -24.32
C LEU A 18 9.52 -15.37 -23.19
N GLY A 19 9.97 -15.43 -21.93
CA GLY A 19 9.16 -15.01 -20.79
C GLY A 19 8.74 -13.55 -20.86
N TYR A 20 9.65 -12.67 -21.25
CA TYR A 20 9.35 -11.25 -21.47
C TYR A 20 8.32 -11.05 -22.58
N TYR A 21 8.39 -11.81 -23.68
CA TYR A 21 7.41 -11.71 -24.77
C TYR A 21 6.03 -12.26 -24.37
N LEU A 22 6.00 -13.42 -23.71
CA LEU A 22 4.75 -14.14 -23.36
C LEU A 22 3.98 -13.48 -22.21
N VAL A 23 4.67 -12.92 -21.21
CA VAL A 23 4.00 -12.32 -20.05
C VAL A 23 3.52 -10.91 -20.40
N LYS A 24 2.22 -10.74 -20.60
CA LYS A 24 1.60 -9.42 -20.77
C LYS A 24 1.21 -8.82 -19.41
N ILE A 25 1.20 -7.49 -19.32
CA ILE A 25 0.60 -6.80 -18.17
C ILE A 25 -0.92 -6.99 -18.29
N PRO A 26 -1.58 -7.68 -17.35
CA PRO A 26 -3.03 -7.82 -17.37
C PRO A 26 -3.69 -6.48 -17.00
N PRO A 27 -5.01 -6.31 -17.24
CA PRO A 27 -5.74 -5.23 -16.58
C PRO A 27 -5.61 -5.33 -15.05
N ALA A 28 -5.85 -4.22 -14.36
CA ALA A 28 -5.93 -4.21 -12.90
C ALA A 28 -6.95 -5.26 -12.42
N ASN A 29 -6.64 -5.94 -11.32
CA ASN A 29 -7.58 -6.89 -10.75
C ASN A 29 -8.79 -6.12 -10.16
N ALA A 30 -9.98 -6.71 -10.24
CA ALA A 30 -11.22 -6.01 -9.90
C ALA A 30 -11.26 -5.53 -8.43
N ALA A 31 -10.64 -6.27 -7.50
CA ALA A 31 -10.55 -5.85 -6.10
C ALA A 31 -9.59 -4.65 -5.90
N ALA A 32 -8.56 -4.53 -6.72
CA ALA A 32 -7.58 -3.44 -6.68
C ALA A 32 -8.11 -2.13 -7.28
N THR A 33 -9.17 -2.19 -8.08
CA THR A 33 -9.85 -1.00 -8.61
C THR A 33 -11.00 -0.53 -7.72
N LYS A 34 -11.59 -1.41 -6.90
CA LYS A 34 -12.64 -1.02 -5.94
C LYS A 34 -12.10 -0.02 -4.91
N GLN A 35 -12.90 1.00 -4.66
CA GLN A 35 -12.66 2.03 -3.64
C GLN A 35 -13.92 2.24 -2.82
N SER A 36 -13.79 2.88 -1.66
CA SER A 36 -14.94 3.37 -0.92
C SER A 36 -15.33 4.77 -1.37
N ASN A 37 -16.61 5.06 -1.30
CA ASN A 37 -17.11 6.44 -1.29
C ASN A 37 -16.99 7.01 0.12
N VAL A 38 -16.59 8.28 0.19
CA VAL A 38 -16.49 9.03 1.43
C VAL A 38 -17.57 10.09 1.43
N TYR A 39 -18.48 10.00 2.39
CA TYR A 39 -19.55 10.96 2.59
C TYR A 39 -19.13 11.92 3.69
N LEU A 40 -19.26 13.22 3.44
CA LEU A 40 -18.87 14.30 4.33
C LEU A 40 -20.11 15.12 4.71
N TYR A 41 -20.15 15.60 5.95
CA TYR A 41 -21.07 16.64 6.37
C TYR A 41 -20.73 17.98 5.69
N ALA A 42 -21.61 18.96 5.83
CA ALA A 42 -21.42 20.32 5.31
C ALA A 42 -20.15 21.00 5.85
N ASP A 43 -19.70 20.63 7.05
CA ASP A 43 -18.47 21.14 7.67
C ASP A 43 -17.19 20.43 7.18
N GLY A 44 -17.32 19.45 6.26
CA GLY A 44 -16.23 18.65 5.72
C GLY A 44 -15.81 17.48 6.61
N SER A 45 -16.41 17.30 7.79
CA SER A 45 -16.13 16.14 8.65
C SER A 45 -16.77 14.86 8.08
N GLN A 46 -16.15 13.71 8.34
CA GLN A 46 -16.61 12.44 7.76
C GLN A 46 -17.95 11.99 8.37
N LEU A 47 -18.97 11.83 7.53
CA LEU A 47 -20.26 11.23 7.85
C LEU A 47 -20.16 9.71 7.85
N ALA A 48 -19.71 9.13 6.74
CA ALA A 48 -19.64 7.69 6.55
C ALA A 48 -18.67 7.31 5.43
N ARG A 49 -18.30 6.03 5.40
CA ARG A 49 -17.56 5.40 4.31
C ARG A 49 -18.31 4.15 3.88
N ASP A 50 -18.51 4.00 2.58
CA ASP A 50 -19.29 2.91 2.01
C ASP A 50 -18.57 2.31 0.80
N GLY A 51 -18.46 0.98 0.79
CA GLY A 51 -17.72 0.20 -0.20
C GLY A 51 -17.19 -1.09 0.40
N GLU A 52 -17.08 -2.15 -0.42
CA GLU A 52 -16.59 -3.47 0.03
C GLU A 52 -15.12 -3.45 0.46
N VAL A 53 -14.32 -2.56 -0.15
CA VAL A 53 -12.90 -2.37 0.13
C VAL A 53 -12.71 -0.96 0.69
N ASN A 54 -12.21 -0.86 1.92
CA ASN A 54 -11.86 0.44 2.51
C ASN A 54 -10.56 0.97 1.89
N ARG A 55 -10.72 1.66 0.75
CA ARG A 55 -9.68 2.34 -0.02
C ARG A 55 -10.15 3.71 -0.47
N GLU A 56 -9.24 4.66 -0.50
CA GLU A 56 -9.40 5.97 -1.13
C GLU A 56 -8.06 6.34 -1.73
N ASN A 57 -8.01 6.40 -3.07
CA ASN A 57 -6.78 6.76 -3.76
C ASN A 57 -6.55 8.26 -3.63
N VAL A 58 -5.33 8.63 -3.24
CA VAL A 58 -4.87 10.02 -3.21
C VAL A 58 -3.63 10.15 -4.09
N ALA A 59 -3.46 11.31 -4.72
CA ALA A 59 -2.25 11.58 -5.48
C ALA A 59 -1.03 11.52 -4.54
N LEU A 60 0.15 11.19 -5.06
CA LEU A 60 1.39 11.12 -4.28
C LEU A 60 1.70 12.46 -3.59
N ALA A 61 1.32 13.58 -4.21
CA ALA A 61 1.45 14.92 -3.64
C ALA A 61 0.57 15.16 -2.39
N GLU A 62 -0.55 14.42 -2.26
CA GLU A 62 -1.46 14.46 -1.11
C GLU A 62 -1.09 13.44 -0.02
N ILE A 63 0.11 12.86 -0.10
CA ILE A 63 0.68 11.99 0.93
C ILE A 63 1.86 12.73 1.56
N SER A 64 1.92 12.80 2.89
CA SER A 64 3.04 13.43 3.61
C SER A 64 4.39 12.86 3.12
N LYS A 65 5.35 13.74 2.85
CA LYS A 65 6.70 13.33 2.43
C LYS A 65 7.38 12.43 3.45
N ASP A 66 7.11 12.64 4.74
CA ASP A 66 7.61 11.77 5.80
C ASP A 66 7.04 10.36 5.69
N ALA A 67 5.76 10.23 5.35
CA ALA A 67 5.11 8.94 5.17
C ALA A 67 5.61 8.22 3.90
N GLN A 68 5.84 8.96 2.80
CA GLN A 68 6.49 8.42 1.60
C GLN A 68 7.89 7.86 1.95
N HIS A 69 8.75 8.67 2.57
CA HIS A 69 10.09 8.26 2.99
C HIS A 69 10.08 7.12 4.00
N ALA A 70 9.12 7.08 4.91
CA ALA A 70 8.96 5.98 5.84
C ALA A 70 8.68 4.65 5.13
N ALA A 71 7.77 4.63 4.15
CA ALA A 71 7.49 3.42 3.36
C ALA A 71 8.74 2.93 2.61
N LEU A 72 9.46 3.84 1.96
CA LEU A 72 10.74 3.54 1.31
C LEU A 72 11.78 3.02 2.33
N ALA A 73 11.89 3.65 3.49
CA ALA A 73 12.86 3.25 4.52
C ALA A 73 12.58 1.87 5.11
N ALA A 74 11.30 1.46 5.16
CA ALA A 74 10.84 0.18 5.64
C ALA A 74 11.10 -0.97 4.64
N GLU A 75 10.79 -0.72 3.37
CA GLU A 75 10.68 -1.77 2.34
C GLU A 75 11.79 -1.72 1.31
N ASP A 76 12.18 -0.53 0.84
CA ASP A 76 13.05 -0.36 -0.32
C ASP A 76 13.69 1.06 -0.35
N ARG A 77 14.87 1.16 0.25
CA ARG A 77 15.58 2.44 0.45
C ARG A 77 16.18 3.01 -0.84
N ASP A 78 16.43 2.15 -1.81
CA ASP A 78 17.11 2.51 -3.05
C ASP A 78 16.15 2.59 -4.23
N PHE A 79 14.84 2.43 -3.99
CA PHE A 79 13.72 2.45 -4.94
C PHE A 79 13.88 3.36 -6.16
N TYR A 80 14.25 4.63 -5.94
CA TYR A 80 14.40 5.62 -7.01
C TYR A 80 15.62 5.39 -7.91
N THR A 81 16.60 4.65 -7.42
CA THR A 81 17.86 4.37 -8.11
C THR A 81 18.00 2.90 -8.53
N GLU A 82 17.22 1.99 -7.94
CA GLU A 82 17.25 0.57 -8.28
C GLU A 82 16.34 0.22 -9.46
N SER A 83 16.64 -0.90 -10.10
CA SER A 83 15.77 -1.50 -11.12
C SER A 83 14.51 -2.09 -10.49
N ALA A 84 13.45 -2.27 -11.28
CA ALA A 84 12.19 -2.91 -10.87
C ALA A 84 12.32 -4.20 -10.03
N VAL A 85 13.42 -4.93 -10.24
CA VAL A 85 13.76 -6.19 -9.57
C VAL A 85 15.20 -6.08 -9.10
N ASP A 86 15.48 -6.58 -7.89
CA ASP A 86 16.85 -6.71 -7.37
C ASP A 86 17.28 -8.19 -7.32
N PRO A 87 17.99 -8.68 -8.35
CA PRO A 87 18.51 -10.04 -8.37
C PRO A 87 19.44 -10.34 -7.18
N LYS A 88 20.19 -9.36 -6.67
CA LYS A 88 21.08 -9.54 -5.52
C LYS A 88 20.25 -9.75 -4.25
N ALA A 89 19.19 -8.96 -4.04
CA ALA A 89 18.26 -9.17 -2.93
C ALA A 89 17.54 -10.52 -3.03
N MET A 90 17.11 -10.92 -4.24
CA MET A 90 16.48 -12.22 -4.47
C MET A 90 17.41 -13.40 -4.14
N ILE A 91 18.66 -13.36 -4.62
CA ILE A 91 19.67 -14.40 -4.33
C ILE A 91 19.97 -14.43 -2.82
N ARG A 92 20.17 -13.27 -2.20
CA ARG A 92 20.44 -13.16 -0.75
C ARG A 92 19.27 -13.71 0.08
N ALA A 93 18.04 -13.37 -0.28
CA ALA A 93 16.84 -13.87 0.37
C ALA A 93 16.71 -15.39 0.23
N GLY A 94 16.98 -15.92 -0.97
CA GLY A 94 17.02 -17.36 -1.22
C GLY A 94 18.08 -18.08 -0.38
N TRP A 95 19.30 -17.53 -0.33
CA TRP A 95 20.40 -18.07 0.47
C TRP A 95 20.11 -18.03 1.97
N ASN A 96 19.61 -16.92 2.49
CA ASN A 96 19.24 -16.78 3.91
C ASN A 96 18.14 -17.78 4.30
N THR A 97 17.15 -17.97 3.43
CA THR A 97 16.08 -18.95 3.63
C THR A 97 16.65 -20.38 3.62
N ALA A 98 17.50 -20.72 2.65
CA ALA A 98 18.11 -22.05 2.54
C ALA A 98 19.07 -22.37 3.70
N THR A 99 19.73 -21.35 4.26
CA THR A 99 20.67 -21.49 5.39
C THR A 99 20.02 -21.31 6.76
N GLY A 100 18.68 -21.24 6.83
CA GLY A 100 17.94 -21.15 8.10
C GLY A 100 18.07 -19.82 8.84
N LYS A 101 18.62 -18.78 8.19
CA LYS A 101 18.80 -17.43 8.77
C LYS A 101 17.51 -16.58 8.81
N GLY A 102 16.35 -17.22 8.54
CA GLY A 102 15.04 -16.58 8.50
C GLY A 102 14.55 -16.28 7.08
N LYS A 103 13.23 -16.16 6.94
CA LYS A 103 12.56 -15.81 5.68
C LYS A 103 12.64 -14.29 5.47
N GLN A 104 13.50 -13.84 4.57
CA GLN A 104 13.61 -12.44 4.20
C GLN A 104 12.81 -12.17 2.92
N SER A 105 11.94 -11.15 2.92
CA SER A 105 11.30 -10.71 1.68
C SER A 105 12.33 -9.98 0.83
N GLY A 106 12.73 -10.57 -0.30
CA GLY A 106 13.60 -9.93 -1.28
C GLY A 106 12.83 -9.22 -2.39
N SER A 107 11.55 -8.87 -2.18
CA SER A 107 10.71 -8.26 -3.22
C SER A 107 10.74 -6.74 -3.12
N THR A 108 10.95 -6.06 -4.26
CA THR A 108 10.96 -4.59 -4.38
C THR A 108 9.56 -3.99 -4.21
N ILE A 109 9.45 -2.67 -4.03
CA ILE A 109 8.14 -1.99 -4.02
C ILE A 109 7.38 -2.22 -5.33
N THR A 110 8.08 -2.19 -6.47
CA THR A 110 7.46 -2.45 -7.79
C THR A 110 6.86 -3.85 -7.86
N GLN A 111 7.56 -4.85 -7.33
CA GLN A 111 7.07 -6.23 -7.24
C GLN A 111 5.85 -6.36 -6.33
N GLN A 112 5.88 -5.70 -5.18
CA GLN A 112 4.74 -5.69 -4.25
C GLN A 112 3.52 -4.99 -4.85
N TYR A 113 3.69 -3.86 -5.54
CA TYR A 113 2.62 -3.19 -6.27
C TYR A 113 2.01 -4.10 -7.33
N VAL A 114 2.86 -4.76 -8.13
CA VAL A 114 2.39 -5.69 -9.16
C VAL A 114 1.59 -6.84 -8.57
N LYS A 115 2.09 -7.42 -7.48
CA LYS A 115 1.42 -8.48 -6.75
C LYS A 115 0.04 -8.06 -6.24
N ASN A 116 -0.12 -6.84 -5.76
CA ASN A 116 -1.38 -6.38 -5.16
C ASN A 116 -2.38 -5.85 -6.19
N TYR A 117 -1.90 -5.21 -7.26
CA TYR A 117 -2.75 -4.49 -8.22
C TYR A 117 -3.08 -5.29 -9.47
N TYR A 118 -2.13 -6.05 -10.02
CA TYR A 118 -2.31 -6.80 -11.27
C TYR A 118 -2.55 -8.29 -11.03
N LEU A 119 -1.96 -8.84 -9.97
CA LEU A 119 -2.01 -10.26 -9.67
C LEU A 119 -2.89 -10.52 -8.44
N GLY A 120 -3.43 -11.73 -8.33
CA GLY A 120 -4.14 -12.17 -7.12
C GLY A 120 -3.18 -12.70 -6.03
N GLN A 121 -3.71 -13.01 -4.85
CA GLN A 121 -2.94 -13.47 -3.69
C GLN A 121 -2.39 -14.91 -3.80
N GLU A 122 -2.66 -15.64 -4.88
CA GLU A 122 -2.23 -17.04 -5.09
C GLU A 122 -0.71 -17.27 -5.10
N GLN A 123 -0.16 -17.99 -4.12
CA GLN A 123 1.29 -18.20 -3.97
C GLN A 123 1.88 -19.29 -4.89
N THR A 124 1.80 -19.12 -6.21
CA THR A 124 2.37 -20.08 -7.18
C THR A 124 3.69 -19.59 -7.80
N ALA A 125 4.55 -20.54 -8.20
CA ALA A 125 5.80 -20.24 -8.92
C ALA A 125 5.52 -19.49 -10.24
N THR A 126 4.47 -19.91 -10.97
CA THR A 126 4.01 -19.24 -12.19
C THR A 126 3.62 -17.79 -11.94
N ARG A 127 2.91 -17.49 -10.84
CA ARG A 127 2.61 -16.10 -10.47
C ARG A 127 3.88 -15.31 -10.20
N LYS A 128 4.86 -15.87 -9.48
CA LYS A 128 6.11 -15.15 -9.16
C LYS A 128 6.93 -14.83 -10.42
N VAL A 129 6.92 -15.71 -11.43
CA VAL A 129 7.51 -15.44 -12.75
C VAL A 129 6.76 -14.31 -13.47
N LYS A 130 5.41 -14.31 -13.44
CA LYS A 130 4.61 -13.22 -14.00
C LYS A 130 4.92 -11.88 -13.30
N GLU A 131 4.98 -11.88 -11.97
CA GLU A 131 5.33 -10.71 -11.16
C GLU A 131 6.67 -10.12 -11.61
N PHE A 132 7.70 -10.95 -11.74
CA PHE A 132 9.02 -10.53 -12.20
C PHE A 132 8.99 -9.82 -13.56
N PHE A 133 8.37 -10.43 -14.58
CA PHE A 133 8.31 -9.82 -15.92
C PHE A 133 7.40 -8.59 -15.99
N ILE A 134 6.27 -8.59 -15.26
CA ILE A 134 5.37 -7.44 -15.20
C ILE A 134 6.07 -6.27 -14.51
N SER A 135 6.81 -6.48 -13.43
CA SER A 135 7.58 -5.42 -12.77
C SER A 135 8.59 -4.77 -13.70
N ILE A 136 9.36 -5.57 -14.46
CA ILE A 136 10.31 -5.03 -15.46
C ILE A 136 9.59 -4.20 -16.52
N LYS A 137 8.42 -4.63 -17.00
CA LYS A 137 7.65 -3.87 -18.00
C LYS A 137 7.08 -2.59 -17.42
N LEU A 138 6.57 -2.65 -16.19
CA LEU A 138 5.95 -1.52 -15.51
C LEU A 138 6.97 -0.41 -15.25
N ASP A 139 8.16 -0.75 -14.77
CA ASP A 139 9.27 0.19 -14.51
C ASP A 139 9.77 0.89 -15.78
N ARG A 140 9.49 0.34 -16.97
CA ARG A 140 9.77 0.99 -18.27
C ARG A 140 8.62 1.85 -18.79
N GLN A 141 7.40 1.67 -18.27
CA GLN A 141 6.18 2.33 -18.75
C GLN A 141 5.64 3.40 -17.79
N LYS A 142 6.04 3.35 -16.52
CA LYS A 142 5.57 4.22 -15.44
C LYS A 142 6.76 4.85 -14.74
N SER A 143 6.58 6.07 -14.25
CA SER A 143 7.59 6.72 -13.42
C SER A 143 7.67 6.02 -12.04
N LYS A 144 8.79 6.20 -11.33
CA LYS A 144 8.93 5.73 -9.95
C LYS A 144 7.86 6.34 -9.04
N ASP A 145 7.48 7.59 -9.28
CA ASP A 145 6.41 8.26 -8.53
C ASP A 145 5.05 7.60 -8.77
N ASP A 146 4.70 7.25 -10.02
CA ASP A 146 3.46 6.52 -10.32
C ASP A 146 3.42 5.15 -9.62
N ILE A 147 4.56 4.46 -9.59
CA ILE A 147 4.69 3.14 -8.94
C ILE A 147 4.54 3.29 -7.42
N LEU A 148 5.17 4.31 -6.83
CA LEU A 148 5.07 4.57 -5.39
C LEU A 148 3.65 4.98 -5.00
N GLU A 149 3.00 5.84 -5.79
CA GLU A 149 1.60 6.21 -5.60
C GLU A 149 0.69 4.97 -5.62
N GLY A 150 0.82 4.16 -6.68
CA GLY A 150 0.06 2.92 -6.82
C GLY A 150 0.31 1.96 -5.66
N TYR A 151 1.56 1.80 -5.25
CA TYR A 151 1.93 0.98 -4.09
C TYR A 151 1.26 1.48 -2.80
N LEU A 152 1.40 2.76 -2.47
CA LEU A 152 0.89 3.34 -1.23
C LEU A 152 -0.65 3.30 -1.17
N ASN A 153 -1.32 3.43 -2.30
CA ASN A 153 -2.79 3.38 -2.41
C ASN A 153 -3.37 1.96 -2.43
N THR A 154 -2.56 0.95 -2.74
CA THR A 154 -3.05 -0.44 -2.88
C THR A 154 -2.62 -1.36 -1.76
N SER A 155 -1.57 -0.99 -1.02
CA SER A 155 -1.03 -1.78 0.09
C SER A 155 -2.04 -1.94 1.23
N TYR A 156 -2.01 -3.10 1.87
CA TYR A 156 -2.87 -3.40 3.02
C TYR A 156 -2.17 -3.03 4.32
N TYR A 157 -2.83 -2.23 5.15
CA TYR A 157 -2.27 -1.70 6.41
C TYR A 157 -2.92 -2.30 7.66
N GLY A 158 -3.85 -3.25 7.52
CA GLY A 158 -4.66 -3.73 8.66
C GLY A 158 -5.97 -2.95 8.78
N ARG A 159 -6.87 -3.34 9.68
CA ARG A 159 -8.20 -2.70 9.91
C ARG A 159 -9.04 -2.52 8.64
N ASN A 160 -8.97 -3.51 7.75
CA ASN A 160 -9.56 -3.46 6.40
C ASN A 160 -9.07 -2.26 5.53
N ALA A 161 -8.04 -1.51 5.95
CA ALA A 161 -7.55 -0.33 5.24
C ALA A 161 -6.57 -0.74 4.13
N TYR A 162 -7.04 -0.61 2.89
CA TYR A 162 -6.24 -0.75 1.69
C TYR A 162 -5.90 0.65 1.19
N GLY A 163 -4.64 1.04 1.27
CA GLY A 163 -4.17 2.36 0.90
C GLY A 163 -3.91 3.27 2.09
N ILE A 164 -2.93 4.17 1.92
CA ILE A 164 -2.41 5.00 3.00
C ILE A 164 -3.42 6.02 3.54
N GLN A 165 -4.31 6.56 2.69
CA GLN A 165 -5.36 7.47 3.14
C GLN A 165 -6.36 6.77 4.06
N ALA A 166 -6.83 5.59 3.68
CA ALA A 166 -7.69 4.77 4.53
C ALA A 166 -6.99 4.41 5.85
N ALA A 167 -5.69 4.09 5.80
CA ALA A 167 -4.90 3.76 6.98
C ALA A 167 -4.70 4.98 7.92
N ALA A 168 -4.38 6.16 7.38
CA ALA A 168 -4.25 7.39 8.15
C ALA A 168 -5.54 7.71 8.93
N GLN A 169 -6.69 7.52 8.28
CA GLN A 169 -8.00 7.69 8.90
C GLN A 169 -8.29 6.60 9.94
N ALA A 170 -8.03 5.33 9.64
CA ALA A 170 -8.30 4.21 10.54
C ALA A 170 -7.44 4.19 11.82
N TYR A 171 -6.17 4.61 11.71
CA TYR A 171 -5.24 4.59 12.84
C TYR A 171 -5.18 5.91 13.60
N TYR A 172 -5.38 7.05 12.92
CA TYR A 172 -5.17 8.37 13.51
C TYR A 172 -6.29 9.37 13.27
N GLY A 173 -7.25 9.06 12.37
CA GLY A 173 -8.33 9.97 11.99
C GLY A 173 -7.82 11.29 11.41
N VAL A 174 -6.75 11.21 10.61
CA VAL A 174 -6.15 12.34 9.88
C VAL A 174 -6.01 11.96 8.41
N ASP A 175 -5.89 12.96 7.54
CA ASP A 175 -5.55 12.72 6.13
C ASP A 175 -4.08 12.33 5.96
N ALA A 176 -3.77 11.57 4.91
CA ALA A 176 -2.42 11.10 4.60
C ALA A 176 -1.40 12.24 4.47
N LYS A 177 -1.82 13.40 3.95
CA LYS A 177 -0.99 14.62 3.89
C LYS A 177 -0.57 15.17 5.25
N ASN A 178 -1.37 14.89 6.29
CA ASN A 178 -1.17 15.41 7.65
C ASN A 178 -0.49 14.38 8.57
N LEU A 179 -0.04 13.24 8.03
CA LEU A 179 0.73 12.26 8.80
C LEU A 179 2.06 12.86 9.25
N THR A 180 2.30 12.80 10.55
CA THR A 180 3.61 13.11 11.15
C THR A 180 4.64 12.00 10.84
N VAL A 181 5.93 12.31 10.99
CA VAL A 181 7.03 11.32 10.88
C VAL A 181 6.75 10.05 11.68
N GLY A 182 6.36 10.19 12.94
CA GLY A 182 6.08 9.04 13.81
C GLY A 182 4.94 8.18 13.28
N GLN A 183 3.84 8.81 12.86
CA GLN A 183 2.66 8.12 12.33
C GLN A 183 2.95 7.45 10.99
N GLY A 184 3.62 8.15 10.07
CA GLY A 184 4.07 7.58 8.79
C GLY A 184 4.99 6.38 8.97
N ALA A 185 5.94 6.47 9.91
CA ALA A 185 6.82 5.35 10.26
C ALA A 185 6.06 4.15 10.84
N TYR A 186 5.00 4.37 11.63
CA TYR A 186 4.21 3.27 12.15
C TYR A 186 3.36 2.61 11.07
N LEU A 187 2.71 3.39 10.21
CA LEU A 187 2.00 2.84 9.05
C LEU A 187 2.94 2.06 8.12
N ALA A 188 4.16 2.55 7.90
CA ALA A 188 5.18 1.82 7.15
C ALA A 188 5.64 0.53 7.85
N ALA A 189 5.67 0.51 9.18
CA ALA A 189 5.97 -0.71 9.94
C ALA A 189 4.87 -1.77 9.75
N LEU A 190 3.59 -1.36 9.71
CA LEU A 190 2.45 -2.26 9.50
C LEU A 190 2.53 -3.01 8.17
N LEU A 191 3.06 -2.41 7.10
CA LEU A 191 3.18 -3.06 5.77
C LEU A 191 3.86 -4.43 5.81
N ASN A 192 4.77 -4.64 6.77
CA ASN A 192 5.49 -5.89 6.93
C ASN A 192 4.62 -7.02 7.49
N ALA A 193 3.79 -6.71 8.49
CA ALA A 193 2.90 -7.66 9.17
C ALA A 193 1.66 -6.92 9.71
N PRO A 194 0.69 -6.58 8.83
CA PRO A 194 -0.37 -5.63 9.20
C PRO A 194 -1.26 -6.09 10.35
N SER A 195 -1.57 -7.38 10.39
CA SER A 195 -2.36 -7.96 11.48
C SER A 195 -1.57 -8.08 12.77
N GLU A 196 -0.29 -8.46 12.72
CA GLU A 196 0.52 -8.69 13.93
C GLU A 196 0.97 -7.39 14.61
N TYR A 197 1.21 -6.34 13.83
CA TYR A 197 1.79 -5.10 14.34
C TYR A 197 0.77 -4.04 14.73
N ASP A 198 -0.53 -4.33 14.63
CA ASP A 198 -1.57 -3.49 15.23
C ASP A 198 -1.52 -3.61 16.76
N VAL A 199 -0.91 -2.62 17.42
CA VAL A 199 -0.64 -2.68 18.86
C VAL A 199 -1.88 -2.50 19.73
N VAL A 200 -3.03 -2.17 19.13
CA VAL A 200 -4.31 -2.11 19.82
C VAL A 200 -5.00 -3.46 19.77
N ALA A 201 -5.01 -4.11 18.60
CA ALA A 201 -5.57 -5.45 18.44
C ALA A 201 -4.70 -6.52 19.10
N HIS A 202 -3.37 -6.35 19.02
CA HIS A 202 -2.35 -7.28 19.52
C HIS A 202 -1.35 -6.55 20.43
N PRO A 203 -1.76 -6.13 21.64
CA PRO A 203 -0.89 -5.43 22.58
C PRO A 203 0.34 -6.24 22.98
N GLU A 204 0.26 -7.57 22.96
CA GLU A 204 1.36 -8.51 23.17
C GLU A 204 2.52 -8.33 22.17
N ASN A 205 2.20 -7.90 20.94
CA ASN A 205 3.18 -7.69 19.87
C ASN A 205 3.77 -6.27 19.86
N LYS A 206 3.37 -5.40 20.80
CA LYS A 206 3.78 -3.99 20.83
C LYS A 206 5.30 -3.81 20.81
N SER A 207 6.05 -4.64 21.51
CA SER A 207 7.52 -4.56 21.52
C SER A 207 8.11 -4.78 20.11
N ALA A 208 7.61 -5.79 19.39
CA ALA A 208 8.04 -6.09 18.02
C ALA A 208 7.65 -4.96 17.05
N ALA A 209 6.43 -4.42 17.18
CA ALA A 209 5.96 -3.30 16.38
C ALA A 209 6.80 -2.03 16.62
N VAL A 210 7.14 -1.72 17.88
CA VAL A 210 8.02 -0.61 18.25
C VAL A 210 9.44 -0.83 17.70
N ALA A 211 9.97 -2.05 17.75
CA ALA A 211 11.26 -2.36 17.17
C ALA A 211 11.28 -2.15 15.64
N ARG A 212 10.22 -2.60 14.94
CA ARG A 212 10.07 -2.35 13.50
C ARG A 212 9.92 -0.86 13.19
N TRP A 213 9.15 -0.13 13.99
CA TRP A 213 9.02 1.32 13.88
C TRP A 213 10.36 2.06 14.02
N ASN A 214 11.17 1.69 15.02
CA ASN A 214 12.52 2.22 15.18
C ASN A 214 13.41 1.89 13.96
N TYR A 215 13.33 0.67 13.44
CA TYR A 215 14.06 0.27 12.22
C TYR A 215 13.71 1.17 11.02
N VAL A 216 12.44 1.56 10.86
CA VAL A 216 12.00 2.47 9.80
C VAL A 216 12.65 3.84 9.99
N LEU A 217 12.51 4.42 11.17
CA LEU A 217 13.06 5.75 11.46
C LEU A 217 14.58 5.81 11.32
N ASP A 218 15.29 4.78 11.78
CA ASP A 218 16.75 4.67 11.63
C ASP A 218 17.14 4.51 10.14
N GLY A 219 16.28 3.84 9.36
CA GLY A 219 16.40 3.80 7.90
C GLY A 219 16.26 5.18 7.25
N MET A 220 15.31 6.00 7.71
CA MET A 220 15.14 7.37 7.24
C MET A 220 16.37 8.23 7.56
N VAL A 221 16.95 8.08 8.75
CA VAL A 221 18.21 8.76 9.13
C VAL A 221 19.35 8.36 8.21
N LYS A 222 19.53 7.06 7.94
CA LYS A 222 20.59 6.56 7.04
C LYS A 222 20.49 7.12 5.62
N LYS A 223 19.28 7.46 5.17
CA LYS A 223 19.04 8.07 3.85
C LYS A 223 18.99 9.60 3.89
N ASN A 224 19.30 10.21 5.04
CA ASN A 224 19.22 11.66 5.29
C ASN A 224 17.82 12.26 5.06
N TRP A 225 16.77 11.43 5.17
CA TRP A 225 15.37 11.88 5.12
C TRP A 225 14.85 12.37 6.48
N LEU A 226 15.59 12.07 7.55
CA LEU A 226 15.32 12.51 8.91
C LEU A 226 16.65 12.82 9.59
N THR A 227 16.77 13.95 10.28
CA THR A 227 18.01 14.24 11.04
C THR A 227 18.06 13.40 12.31
N GLN A 228 19.26 13.11 12.83
CA GLN A 228 19.41 12.43 14.12
C GLN A 228 18.76 13.21 15.27
N ALA A 229 18.79 14.55 15.20
CA ALA A 229 18.18 15.42 16.20
C ALA A 229 16.66 15.33 16.18
N ASP A 230 16.03 15.30 15.00
CA ASP A 230 14.58 15.16 14.89
C ASP A 230 14.13 13.74 15.22
N ARG A 231 14.89 12.72 14.78
CA ARG A 231 14.71 11.33 15.18
C ARG A 231 14.60 11.13 16.68
N ALA A 232 15.43 11.84 17.47
CA ALA A 232 15.43 11.75 18.92
C ALA A 232 14.18 12.36 19.58
N LYS A 233 13.48 13.27 18.89
CA LYS A 233 12.23 13.90 19.37
C LYS A 233 10.99 13.06 19.04
N VAL A 234 11.08 12.15 18.08
CA VAL A 234 9.96 11.34 17.63
C VAL A 234 9.65 10.25 18.67
N THR A 235 8.43 10.27 19.20
CA THR A 235 7.90 9.28 20.13
C THR A 235 6.93 8.33 19.42
N PHE A 236 6.74 7.12 19.97
CA PHE A 236 5.86 6.13 19.36
C PHE A 236 4.40 6.61 19.40
N PRO A 237 3.75 6.82 18.24
CA PRO A 237 2.38 7.31 18.20
C PRO A 237 1.40 6.19 18.56
N GLN A 238 0.65 6.37 19.64
CA GLN A 238 -0.42 5.41 19.96
C GLN A 238 -1.55 5.54 18.93
N PRO A 239 -1.91 4.46 18.21
CA PRO A 239 -3.04 4.50 17.31
C PRO A 239 -4.35 4.53 18.08
N LYS A 240 -5.39 5.07 17.45
CA LYS A 240 -6.76 5.06 17.98
C LYS A 240 -7.25 3.63 18.15
N GLN A 241 -8.20 3.43 19.06
CA GLN A 241 -8.92 2.16 19.13
C GLN A 241 -9.57 1.86 17.77
N GLU A 242 -9.58 0.59 17.38
CA GLU A 242 -10.33 0.18 16.20
C GLU A 242 -11.81 0.36 16.53
N VAL A 243 -12.39 1.43 16.00
CA VAL A 243 -13.84 1.56 15.96
C VAL A 243 -14.23 0.70 14.77
N VAL A 244 -14.82 -0.47 15.02
CA VAL A 244 -15.56 -1.19 13.99
C VAL A 244 -16.62 -0.20 13.54
N ALA A 245 -16.34 0.48 12.44
CA ALA A 245 -17.17 1.60 12.04
C ALA A 245 -18.54 0.99 11.79
N ALA A 246 -19.49 1.40 12.62
CA ALA A 246 -20.91 1.31 12.34
C ALA A 246 -21.23 2.27 11.17
N ALA A 247 -20.40 2.24 10.12
CA ALA A 247 -20.33 3.22 9.05
C ALA A 247 -21.67 3.36 8.34
N MET A 248 -22.48 2.30 8.42
CA MET A 248 -23.83 2.21 7.86
C MET A 248 -24.90 1.83 8.90
N SER A 249 -24.60 1.83 10.20
CA SER A 249 -25.62 1.48 11.20
C SER A 249 -26.42 2.70 11.68
N GLY A 250 -27.69 2.47 12.03
CA GLY A 250 -28.58 3.50 12.54
C GLY A 250 -28.82 4.66 11.56
N GLN A 251 -28.88 5.88 12.08
CA GLN A 251 -29.19 7.09 11.29
C GLN A 251 -28.19 7.36 10.16
N ARG A 252 -26.91 6.99 10.33
CA ARG A 252 -25.88 7.26 9.30
C ARG A 252 -26.13 6.46 8.02
N GLY A 253 -26.54 5.20 8.13
CA GLY A 253 -26.90 4.39 6.97
C GLY A 253 -28.07 4.97 6.19
N TYR A 254 -29.09 5.47 6.90
CA TYR A 254 -30.24 6.13 6.26
C TYR A 254 -29.84 7.42 5.53
N LEU A 255 -29.01 8.26 6.15
CA LEU A 255 -28.50 9.49 5.53
C LEU A 255 -27.68 9.18 4.27
N VAL A 256 -26.81 8.16 4.31
CA VAL A 256 -26.04 7.73 3.14
C VAL A 256 -26.97 7.23 2.04
N GLN A 257 -27.97 6.41 2.36
CA GLN A 257 -28.93 5.91 1.38
C GLN A 257 -29.70 7.06 0.72
N ALA A 258 -30.20 8.02 1.51
CA ALA A 258 -30.88 9.20 0.97
C ALA A 258 -29.99 10.02 0.03
N VAL A 259 -28.69 10.15 0.34
CA VAL A 259 -27.71 10.81 -0.54
C VAL A 259 -27.52 10.02 -1.84
N LYS A 260 -27.36 8.68 -1.76
CA LYS A 260 -27.25 7.82 -2.95
C LYS A 260 -28.48 7.95 -3.85
N ASP A 261 -29.68 7.84 -3.27
CA ASP A 261 -30.94 7.94 -3.99
C ASP A 261 -31.07 9.30 -4.68
N TYR A 262 -30.67 10.39 -4.00
CA TYR A 262 -30.64 11.73 -4.59
C TYR A 262 -29.69 11.81 -5.78
N LEU A 263 -28.45 11.30 -5.62
CA LEU A 263 -27.43 11.35 -6.68
C LEU A 263 -27.87 10.61 -7.94
N VAL A 264 -28.44 9.40 -7.78
CA VAL A 264 -28.90 8.56 -8.89
C VAL A 264 -30.17 9.13 -9.52
N SER A 265 -31.16 9.52 -8.70
CA SER A 265 -32.45 10.05 -9.20
C SER A 265 -32.28 11.36 -9.97
N ASN A 266 -31.31 12.19 -9.59
CA ASN A 266 -30.98 13.44 -10.27
C ASN A 266 -29.93 13.26 -11.38
N LYS A 267 -29.52 12.02 -11.71
CA LYS A 267 -28.56 11.69 -12.77
C LYS A 267 -27.21 12.41 -12.62
N ILE A 268 -26.79 12.68 -11.38
CA ILE A 268 -25.48 13.27 -11.08
C ILE A 268 -24.38 12.21 -11.30
N ILE A 269 -24.68 10.96 -10.94
CA ILE A 269 -23.84 9.78 -11.14
C ILE A 269 -24.76 8.55 -11.25
N ASP A 270 -24.41 7.61 -12.11
CA ASP A 270 -25.15 6.34 -12.22
C ASP A 270 -24.77 5.35 -11.10
N GLU A 271 -25.61 4.33 -10.92
CA GLU A 271 -25.47 3.36 -9.82
C GLU A 271 -24.22 2.48 -9.93
N ASP A 272 -23.84 2.06 -11.13
CA ASP A 272 -22.66 1.22 -11.36
C ASP A 272 -21.37 1.99 -11.06
N THR A 273 -21.30 3.24 -11.51
CA THR A 273 -20.18 4.14 -11.24
C THR A 273 -20.10 4.46 -9.74
N LEU A 274 -21.23 4.73 -9.09
CA LEU A 274 -21.26 4.96 -7.64
C LEU A 274 -20.84 3.71 -6.86
N THR A 275 -21.21 2.51 -7.31
CA THR A 275 -20.83 1.23 -6.69
C THR A 275 -19.34 0.92 -6.85
N THR A 276 -18.73 1.32 -7.97
CA THR A 276 -17.28 1.19 -8.20
C THR A 276 -16.47 2.00 -7.17
N GLY A 277 -17.03 3.11 -6.71
CA GLY A 277 -16.52 3.91 -5.61
C GLY A 277 -15.42 4.89 -6.00
N GLY A 278 -14.82 5.55 -5.01
CA GLY A 278 -13.73 6.53 -5.19
C GLY A 278 -14.18 7.99 -5.18
N TYR A 279 -15.45 8.26 -4.82
CA TYR A 279 -15.98 9.62 -4.74
C TYR A 279 -15.89 10.18 -3.33
N ARG A 280 -15.53 11.47 -3.24
CA ARG A 280 -15.74 12.28 -2.03
C ARG A 280 -16.99 13.14 -2.23
N ILE A 281 -18.02 12.86 -1.45
CA ILE A 281 -19.36 13.45 -1.58
C ILE A 281 -19.58 14.37 -0.38
N THR A 282 -19.54 15.68 -0.61
CA THR A 282 -19.84 16.68 0.42
C THR A 282 -21.33 16.97 0.41
N THR A 283 -21.99 16.74 1.53
CA THR A 283 -23.44 16.93 1.69
C THR A 283 -23.76 18.28 2.31
N THR A 284 -25.04 18.65 2.33
CA THR A 284 -25.55 19.81 3.10
C THR A 284 -25.96 19.45 4.53
N LEU A 285 -25.81 18.19 4.93
CA LEU A 285 -26.19 17.70 6.25
C LEU A 285 -25.28 18.30 7.31
N GLN A 286 -25.88 18.80 8.39
CA GLN A 286 -25.15 19.30 9.55
C GLN A 286 -24.88 18.16 10.52
N LYS A 287 -23.69 18.17 11.14
CA LYS A 287 -23.36 17.24 12.20
C LYS A 287 -23.99 17.71 13.50
N SER A 288 -24.85 16.88 14.07
CA SER A 288 -25.47 17.09 15.38
C SER A 288 -24.50 16.93 16.54
#